data_AF-A0A223ZLA3-F1
#
_entry.id   AF-A0A223ZLA3-F1
#
_cell.length_a   1.000
_cell.length_b   1.000
_cell.length_c   1.000
_cell.angle_alpha   90.00
_cell.angle_beta   90.00
_cell.angle_gamma   90.00
#
_symmetry.space_group_name_H-M   'P 1'
#
loop_
_entity.id
_entity.type
_entity.pdbx_description
1 polymer ?
#
loop_
_entity_poly.entity_id
_entity_poly.type
_entity_poly.pdbx_seq_one_letter_code
_entity_poly.pdbx_strand_id
1 'polypeptide(L)'
;DIQPKVTIPIGAGTEIIAGEGAILTAGGIDSHCHFICPQQMEEALMSGVTTMIGGGTGPATGTPATTCTPGAWHIHSMLLAAEAFPMNIGLLGKGNASLPLPLVEQVKAGAMG
;
A
#
# COMPACT_ATOMS: atom_id res chain seq x y z
N ASP A 1 -19.97 -25.33 22.47
CA ASP A 1 -20.95 -25.57 23.56
C ASP A 1 -20.35 -26.20 24.82
N ILE A 2 -19.45 -27.17 24.69
CA ILE A 2 -18.98 -28.01 25.81
C ILE A 2 -17.59 -27.64 26.38
N GLN A 3 -16.85 -26.73 25.73
CA GLN A 3 -15.49 -26.36 26.15
C GLN A 3 -15.50 -25.13 27.07
N PRO A 4 -14.66 -25.09 28.12
CA PRO A 4 -14.58 -23.95 29.02
C PRO A 4 -13.83 -22.76 28.39
N LYS A 5 -14.18 -21.52 28.78
CA LYS A 5 -13.44 -20.26 28.47
C LYS A 5 -13.25 -19.95 26.97
N VAL A 6 -14.16 -20.37 26.11
CA VAL A 6 -14.11 -20.04 24.68
C VAL A 6 -14.36 -18.55 24.45
N THR A 7 -13.43 -17.87 23.78
CA THR A 7 -13.58 -16.47 23.29
C THR A 7 -13.60 -16.37 21.76
N ILE A 8 -13.11 -17.39 21.06
CA ILE A 8 -13.09 -17.49 19.59
C ILE A 8 -13.94 -18.72 19.20
N PRO A 9 -15.22 -18.55 18.86
CA PRO A 9 -16.09 -19.67 18.50
C PRO A 9 -15.77 -20.20 17.09
N ILE A 10 -15.87 -21.52 16.91
CA ILE A 10 -15.71 -22.22 15.62
C ILE A 10 -17.04 -22.86 15.25
N GLY A 11 -17.53 -22.62 14.04
CA GLY A 11 -18.79 -23.15 13.53
C GLY A 11 -18.74 -23.49 12.05
N ALA A 12 -19.90 -23.77 11.44
CA ALA A 12 -19.99 -24.20 10.05
C ALA A 12 -19.47 -23.17 9.02
N GLY A 13 -19.43 -21.89 9.39
CA GLY A 13 -18.89 -20.81 8.55
C GLY A 13 -17.45 -20.42 8.86
N THR A 14 -16.72 -21.20 9.65
CA THR A 14 -15.34 -20.89 10.07
C THR A 14 -14.33 -21.69 9.25
N GLU A 15 -13.46 -20.99 8.52
CA GLU A 15 -12.27 -21.60 7.88
C GLU A 15 -11.12 -21.71 8.89
N ILE A 16 -10.22 -22.68 8.69
CA ILE A 16 -9.09 -22.99 9.56
C ILE A 16 -7.78 -22.98 8.78
N ILE A 17 -6.82 -22.20 9.25
CA ILE A 17 -5.41 -22.27 8.83
C ILE A 17 -4.60 -22.83 9.99
N ALA A 18 -3.92 -23.96 9.76
CA ALA A 18 -3.04 -24.61 10.74
C ALA A 18 -1.75 -23.79 10.93
N GLY A 19 -1.41 -23.45 12.17
CA GLY A 19 -0.27 -22.60 12.53
C GLY A 19 0.69 -23.23 13.54
N GLU A 20 0.44 -24.48 13.95
CA GLU A 20 1.29 -25.21 14.87
C GLU A 20 2.72 -25.38 14.32
N GLY A 21 3.71 -24.99 15.12
CA GLY A 21 5.12 -25.02 14.71
C GLY A 21 5.55 -23.87 13.77
N ALA A 22 4.64 -22.97 13.40
CA ALA A 22 4.95 -21.79 12.61
C ALA A 22 5.18 -20.54 13.48
N ILE A 23 5.91 -19.56 12.92
CA ILE A 23 5.95 -18.20 13.44
C ILE A 23 5.01 -17.36 12.59
N LEU A 24 4.06 -16.68 13.24
CA LEU A 24 3.17 -15.75 12.58
C LEU A 24 3.56 -14.32 12.96
N THR A 25 3.72 -13.46 11.97
CA THR A 25 3.97 -12.03 12.14
C THR A 25 2.87 -11.22 11.49
N ALA A 26 2.79 -9.93 11.82
CA ALA A 26 2.09 -8.99 10.95
C ALA A 26 2.78 -8.92 9.58
N GLY A 27 2.04 -8.47 8.56
CA GLY A 27 2.65 -8.12 7.28
C GLY A 27 3.52 -6.88 7.39
N GLY A 28 4.61 -6.84 6.62
CA GLY A 28 5.50 -5.69 6.56
C GLY A 28 4.82 -4.45 5.97
N ILE A 29 5.33 -3.28 6.36
CA ILE A 29 4.95 -1.98 5.82
C ILE A 29 6.23 -1.33 5.29
N ASP A 30 6.31 -1.16 3.97
CA ASP A 30 7.38 -0.39 3.34
C ASP A 30 6.85 1.03 3.05
N SER A 31 7.52 2.04 3.60
CA SER A 31 7.12 3.43 3.46
C SER A 31 8.04 4.26 2.56
N HIS A 32 8.96 3.63 1.84
CA HIS A 32 9.84 4.29 0.87
C HIS A 32 9.79 3.53 -0.45
N CYS A 33 8.61 3.50 -1.08
CA CYS A 33 8.44 2.85 -2.36
C CYS A 33 8.52 3.85 -3.53
N HIS A 34 9.44 3.62 -4.45
CA HIS A 34 9.40 4.27 -5.76
C HIS A 34 8.56 3.39 -6.68
N PHE A 35 7.40 3.87 -7.14
CA PHE A 35 6.51 3.10 -8.03
C PHE A 35 6.98 3.17 -9.49
N ILE A 36 8.17 2.61 -9.73
CA ILE A 36 8.86 2.60 -11.03
C ILE A 36 8.18 1.59 -11.96
N CYS A 37 7.80 0.43 -11.43
CA CYS A 37 7.11 -0.59 -12.20
C CYS A 37 6.16 -1.42 -11.32
N PRO A 38 5.06 -1.95 -11.89
CA PRO A 38 4.07 -2.71 -11.14
C PRO A 38 4.58 -4.05 -10.58
N GLN A 39 5.65 -4.60 -11.16
CA GLN A 39 6.24 -5.88 -10.74
C GLN A 39 6.77 -5.83 -9.29
N GLN A 40 7.09 -4.64 -8.78
CA GLN A 40 7.52 -4.45 -7.39
C GLN A 40 6.47 -4.92 -6.37
N MET A 41 5.18 -4.90 -6.73
CA MET A 41 4.09 -5.33 -5.85
C MET A 41 4.17 -6.82 -5.53
N GLU A 42 4.44 -7.65 -6.54
CA GLU A 42 4.59 -9.10 -6.35
C GLU A 42 5.83 -9.41 -5.52
N GLU A 43 6.96 -8.76 -5.83
CA GLU A 43 8.21 -8.95 -5.08
C GLU A 43 8.05 -8.57 -3.60
N ALA A 44 7.40 -7.43 -3.32
CA ALA A 44 7.12 -6.98 -1.97
C ALA A 44 6.21 -7.98 -1.23
N LEU A 45 5.14 -8.45 -1.87
CA LEU A 45 4.22 -9.41 -1.27
C LEU A 45 4.90 -10.75 -0.94
N MET A 46 5.74 -11.25 -1.85
CA MET A 46 6.50 -12.49 -1.64
C MET A 46 7.56 -12.36 -0.54
N SER A 47 8.04 -11.13 -0.27
CA SER A 47 8.91 -10.84 0.87
C SER A 47 8.18 -10.70 2.21
N GLY A 48 6.83 -10.75 2.21
CA GLY A 48 5.99 -10.57 3.40
C GLY A 48 5.55 -9.13 3.66
N VAL A 49 5.81 -8.19 2.76
CA VAL A 49 5.28 -6.81 2.81
C VAL A 49 3.86 -6.79 2.27
N THR A 50 2.92 -6.24 3.04
CA THR A 50 1.49 -6.20 2.67
C THR A 50 0.97 -4.79 2.41
N THR A 51 1.78 -3.78 2.76
CA THR A 51 1.46 -2.37 2.57
C THR A 51 2.66 -1.65 2.00
N MET A 52 2.45 -0.89 0.92
CA MET A 52 3.47 -0.06 0.28
C MET A 52 3.02 1.40 0.24
N ILE A 53 3.82 2.29 0.80
CA ILE A 53 3.61 3.73 0.80
C ILE A 53 4.75 4.38 0.04
N GLY A 54 4.41 5.23 -0.92
CA GLY A 54 5.41 5.79 -1.81
C GLY A 54 4.80 6.64 -2.91
N GLY A 55 5.56 6.86 -3.98
CA GLY A 55 5.05 7.64 -5.11
C GLY A 55 5.78 7.33 -6.40
N GLY A 56 5.12 7.67 -7.51
CA GLY A 56 5.67 7.43 -8.83
C GLY A 56 4.60 7.39 -9.91
N THR A 57 5.06 7.44 -11.16
CA THR A 57 4.20 7.38 -12.35
C THR A 57 4.74 6.36 -13.37
N GLY A 58 5.37 5.29 -12.88
CA GLY A 58 6.13 4.37 -13.73
C GLY A 58 7.56 4.86 -14.01
N PRO A 59 8.21 4.37 -15.09
CA PRO A 59 9.64 4.56 -15.33
C PRO A 59 10.00 5.94 -15.93
N ALA A 60 9.31 7.00 -15.51
CA ALA A 60 9.64 8.38 -15.84
C ALA A 60 10.78 8.88 -14.95
N THR A 61 11.71 9.69 -15.45
CA THR A 61 12.92 10.16 -14.73
C THR A 61 12.69 10.65 -13.30
N GLY A 62 11.54 11.28 -13.02
CA GLY A 62 11.19 11.72 -11.67
C GLY A 62 10.99 10.58 -10.67
N THR A 63 10.41 9.45 -11.09
CA THR A 63 10.07 8.33 -10.21
C THR A 63 11.30 7.60 -9.68
N PRO A 64 12.33 7.24 -10.47
CA PRO A 64 13.55 6.65 -9.91
C PRO A 64 14.30 7.59 -8.96
N ALA A 65 14.10 8.90 -9.08
CA ALA A 65 14.77 9.90 -8.23
C ALA A 65 13.97 10.24 -6.97
N THR A 66 12.63 10.20 -7.03
CA THR A 66 11.75 10.72 -5.97
C THR A 66 10.51 9.85 -5.81
N THR A 67 10.06 9.65 -4.58
CA THR A 67 8.80 8.95 -4.24
C THR A 67 7.60 9.88 -4.39
N CYS A 68 7.44 10.51 -5.57
CA CYS A 68 6.40 11.50 -5.81
C CYS A 68 5.46 11.07 -6.93
N THR A 69 4.15 11.16 -6.67
CA THR A 69 3.07 11.07 -7.66
C THR A 69 2.55 12.48 -7.94
N PRO A 70 3.13 13.21 -8.92
CA PRO A 70 2.95 14.65 -9.02
C PRO A 70 1.59 15.02 -9.64
N GLY A 71 0.76 15.74 -8.87
CA GLY A 71 -0.46 16.37 -9.36
C GLY A 71 -1.69 15.45 -9.44
N ALA A 72 -2.87 16.05 -9.50
CA ALA A 72 -4.15 15.36 -9.34
C ALA A 72 -4.38 14.26 -10.40
N TRP A 73 -3.98 14.50 -11.66
CA TRP A 73 -4.17 13.53 -12.73
C TRP A 73 -3.42 12.22 -12.45
N HIS A 74 -2.13 12.32 -12.12
CA HIS A 74 -1.31 11.14 -11.82
C HIS A 74 -1.79 10.43 -10.55
N ILE A 75 -2.20 11.18 -9.52
CA ILE A 75 -2.74 10.59 -8.30
C ILE A 75 -3.99 9.76 -8.61
N HIS A 76 -4.97 10.31 -9.35
CA HIS A 76 -6.15 9.56 -9.74
C HIS A 76 -5.82 8.34 -10.60
N SER A 77 -4.90 8.47 -11.57
CA SER A 77 -4.47 7.33 -12.40
C SER A 77 -3.79 6.23 -11.60
N MET A 78 -2.95 6.59 -10.63
CA MET A 78 -2.26 5.61 -9.79
C MET A 78 -3.20 4.97 -8.77
N LEU A 79 -4.20 5.70 -8.25
CA LEU A 79 -5.26 5.11 -7.41
C LEU A 79 -6.08 4.09 -8.21
N LEU A 80 -6.43 4.39 -9.46
CA LEU A 80 -7.09 3.41 -10.34
C LEU A 80 -6.20 2.19 -10.63
N ALA A 81 -4.89 2.39 -10.82
CA ALA A 81 -3.96 1.29 -11.02
C ALA A 81 -3.78 0.43 -9.76
N ALA A 82 -3.88 1.02 -8.56
CA ALA A 82 -3.74 0.33 -7.29
C ALA A 82 -4.81 -0.77 -7.09
N GLU A 83 -6.01 -0.59 -7.64
CA GLU A 83 -7.10 -1.58 -7.60
C GLU A 83 -6.75 -2.93 -8.25
N ALA A 84 -5.70 -2.99 -9.07
CA ALA A 84 -5.25 -4.22 -9.70
C ALA A 84 -4.41 -5.13 -8.78
N PHE A 85 -4.02 -4.66 -7.59
CA PHE A 85 -3.07 -5.37 -6.72
C PHE A 85 -3.69 -5.76 -5.37
N PRO A 86 -3.40 -6.95 -4.84
CA PRO A 86 -3.88 -7.41 -3.55
C PRO A 86 -3.03 -6.84 -2.40
N MET A 87 -2.84 -5.52 -2.37
CA MET A 87 -2.00 -4.83 -1.40
C MET A 87 -2.63 -3.51 -0.96
N ASN A 88 -2.32 -3.07 0.26
CA ASN A 88 -2.66 -1.71 0.69
C ASN A 88 -1.64 -0.74 0.09
N ILE A 89 -2.11 0.32 -0.58
CA ILE A 89 -1.24 1.30 -1.24
C ILE A 89 -1.54 2.71 -0.74
N GLY A 90 -0.50 3.44 -0.35
CA GLY A 90 -0.56 4.86 -0.01
C GLY A 90 0.29 5.70 -0.97
N LEU A 91 -0.29 6.77 -1.54
CA LEU A 91 0.41 7.64 -2.50
C LEU A 91 0.91 8.92 -1.84
N LEU A 92 2.16 9.28 -2.14
CA LEU A 92 2.81 10.53 -1.75
C LEU A 92 2.82 11.50 -2.94
N GLY A 93 2.46 12.75 -2.69
CA GLY A 93 2.52 13.84 -3.66
C GLY A 93 3.94 14.42 -3.81
N LYS A 94 4.10 15.39 -4.70
CA LYS A 94 5.31 16.20 -4.77
C LYS A 94 5.21 17.37 -3.79
N GLY A 95 6.01 17.31 -2.72
CA GLY A 95 6.03 18.33 -1.67
C GLY A 95 6.79 19.62 -2.03
N ASN A 96 7.60 19.61 -3.10
CA ASN A 96 8.41 20.77 -3.49
C ASN A 96 7.57 21.82 -4.22
N ALA A 97 7.00 22.76 -3.47
CA ALA A 97 6.37 23.97 -4.01
C ALA A 97 6.53 25.14 -3.03
N SER A 98 6.74 26.35 -3.53
CA SER A 98 6.82 27.57 -2.68
C SER A 98 5.46 28.18 -2.36
N LEU A 99 4.38 27.66 -2.95
CA LEU A 99 3.01 28.10 -2.71
C LEU A 99 2.17 26.90 -2.22
N PRO A 100 1.20 27.12 -1.32
CA PRO A 100 0.43 26.03 -0.72
C PRO A 100 -0.61 25.41 -1.67
N LEU A 101 -1.14 26.18 -2.63
CA LEU A 101 -2.26 25.73 -3.47
C LEU A 101 -1.98 24.42 -4.25
N PRO A 102 -0.83 24.26 -4.93
CA PRO A 102 -0.49 22.99 -5.59
C PRO A 102 -0.34 21.79 -4.63
N LEU A 103 -0.01 22.02 -3.35
CA LEU A 103 0.07 20.96 -2.35
C LEU A 103 -1.32 20.53 -1.90
N VAL A 104 -2.19 21.50 -1.62
CA VAL A 104 -3.59 21.26 -1.25
C VAL A 104 -4.34 20.50 -2.35
N GLU A 105 -4.07 20.80 -3.61
CA GLU A 105 -4.66 20.08 -4.75
C GLU A 105 -4.29 18.58 -4.75
N GLN A 106 -3.02 18.26 -4.48
CA GLN A 106 -2.55 16.87 -4.44
C GLN A 106 -3.17 16.09 -3.27
N VAL A 107 -3.24 16.69 -2.09
CA VAL A 107 -3.90 16.06 -0.93
C VAL A 107 -5.38 15.82 -1.23
N LYS A 108 -6.08 16.80 -1.82
CA LYS A 108 -7.48 16.64 -2.22
C LYS A 108 -7.69 15.55 -3.29
N ALA A 109 -6.71 15.31 -4.14
CA ALA A 109 -6.75 14.26 -5.15
C ALA A 109 -6.53 12.85 -4.55
N GLY A 110 -6.06 12.75 -3.30
CA GLY A 110 -5.87 11.48 -2.59
C GLY A 110 -4.43 11.17 -2.19
N ALA A 111 -3.48 12.11 -2.36
CA ALA A 111 -2.17 11.95 -1.72
C ALA A 111 -2.32 11.99 -0.19
N MET A 112 -1.69 11.04 0.50
CA MET A 112 -1.73 10.94 1.96
C MET A 112 -0.52 11.59 2.65
N GLY A 113 0.43 12.11 1.86
CA GLY A 113 1.66 12.77 2.33
C GLY A 113 2.41 13.45 1.19
#